data_AF-D9VXX6-F1
#
_entry.id   AF-D9VXX6-F1
#
_cell.length_a   1.000
_cell.length_b   1.000
_cell.length_c   1.000
_cell.angle_alpha   90.00
_cell.angle_beta   90.00
_cell.angle_gamma   90.00
#
_symmetry.space_group_name_H-M   'P 1'
#
loop_
_entity.id
_entity.type
_entity.pdbx_description
1 polymer ?
#
loop_
_entity_poly.entity_id
_entity_poly.type
_entity_poly.pdbx_seq_one_letter_code
_entity_poly.pdbx_strand_id
1 'polypeptide(L)'
;MSECYEYVPHRLLHQRVRDIASGVEGVLMAVINENVSDTGIERWMELAYIRGACGREFTTAAPNVEPAPDQPKTAAGRRDQRSA
;
A
#
# COMPACT_ATOMS: atom_id res chain seq x y z
N MET A 1 10.59 -12.45 24.25
CA MET A 1 9.35 -12.60 23.47
C MET A 1 9.77 -12.48 22.03
N SER A 2 9.82 -13.60 21.30
CA SER A 2 10.09 -13.54 19.87
C SER A 2 8.85 -12.96 19.22
N GLU A 3 8.95 -11.77 18.64
CA GLU A 3 7.91 -11.25 17.76
C GLU A 3 7.81 -12.25 16.60
N CYS A 4 6.77 -13.08 16.64
CA CYS A 4 6.49 -14.03 15.58
C CYS A 4 5.79 -13.23 14.49
N TYR A 5 6.51 -12.96 13.39
CA TYR A 5 5.95 -12.36 12.20
C TYR A 5 6.32 -13.24 10.99
N GLU A 6 5.40 -13.34 10.04
CA GLU A 6 5.61 -14.12 8.82
C GLU A 6 5.34 -13.25 7.59
N TYR A 7 6.26 -13.22 6.63
CA TYR A 7 6.04 -12.58 5.35
C TYR A 7 5.06 -13.39 4.51
N VAL A 8 3.95 -12.76 4.13
CA VAL A 8 2.89 -13.38 3.34
C VAL A 8 3.04 -12.95 1.87
N PRO A 9 3.03 -13.89 0.91
CA PRO A 9 3.00 -13.56 -0.50
C PRO A 9 1.75 -12.74 -0.87
N HIS A 10 1.91 -11.67 -1.64
CA HIS A 10 0.78 -10.87 -2.12
C HIS A 10 0.93 -10.48 -3.59
N ARG A 11 -0.18 -10.59 -4.35
CA ARG A 11 -0.19 -10.34 -5.80
C ARG A 11 0.17 -8.91 -6.20
N LEU A 12 -0.08 -7.94 -5.32
CA LEU A 12 0.17 -6.51 -5.54
C LEU A 12 1.51 -6.04 -4.95
N LEU A 13 2.38 -6.94 -4.53
CA LEU A 13 3.67 -6.58 -3.95
C LEU A 13 4.47 -5.72 -4.94
N HIS A 14 5.02 -4.60 -4.44
CA HIS A 14 5.74 -3.57 -5.19
C HIS A 14 4.91 -2.83 -6.27
N GLN A 15 3.58 -2.93 -6.21
CA GLN A 15 2.67 -2.20 -7.12
C GLN A 15 2.02 -1.02 -6.40
N ARG A 16 1.49 -0.08 -7.20
CA ARG A 16 0.66 1.01 -6.67
C ARG A 16 -0.65 0.45 -6.17
N VAL A 17 -0.98 0.79 -4.94
CA VAL A 17 -2.19 0.35 -4.25
C VAL A 17 -2.91 1.53 -3.62
N ARG A 18 -4.19 1.33 -3.35
CA ARG A 18 -5.04 2.23 -2.59
C ARG A 18 -5.58 1.47 -1.37
N ASP A 19 -5.43 2.07 -0.20
CA ASP A 19 -6.15 1.63 0.99
C ASP A 19 -7.59 2.15 0.91
N ILE A 20 -8.58 1.27 0.85
CA ILE A 20 -9.98 1.67 0.71
C ILE A 20 -10.54 2.35 1.97
N ALA A 21 -9.97 2.05 3.14
CA ALA A 21 -10.44 2.59 4.42
C ALA A 21 -10.05 4.06 4.58
N SER A 22 -8.81 4.44 4.24
CA SER A 22 -8.34 5.83 4.30
C SER A 22 -8.45 6.58 2.97
N GLY A 23 -8.56 5.86 1.84
CA GLY A 23 -8.48 6.40 0.50
C GLY A 23 -7.05 6.76 0.04
N VAL A 24 -6.04 6.54 0.88
CA VAL A 24 -4.64 6.92 0.61
C VAL A 24 -4.00 5.92 -0.36
N GLU A 25 -3.22 6.46 -1.31
CA GLU A 25 -2.43 5.67 -2.25
C GLU A 25 -0.96 5.56 -1.84
N GLY A 26 -0.33 4.46 -2.24
CA GLY A 26 1.11 4.24 -2.06
C GLY A 26 1.58 2.99 -2.79
N VAL A 27 2.79 2.53 -2.48
CA VAL A 27 3.35 1.27 -3.00
C VAL A 27 3.29 0.22 -1.90
N LEU A 28 2.74 -0.97 -2.20
CA LEU A 28 2.75 -2.09 -1.26
C LEU A 28 4.18 -2.64 -1.14
N MET A 29 4.78 -2.52 0.05
CA MET A 29 6.15 -2.94 0.31
C MET A 29 6.25 -4.35 0.87
N ALA A 30 5.29 -4.75 1.70
CA ALA A 30 5.22 -6.09 2.30
C ALA A 30 3.80 -6.40 2.78
N VAL A 31 3.48 -7.68 2.91
CA VAL A 31 2.37 -8.16 3.74
C VAL A 31 2.96 -9.08 4.80
N ILE A 32 2.59 -8.83 6.05
CA ILE A 32 3.13 -9.55 7.20
C ILE A 32 1.96 -10.04 8.05
N ASN A 33 1.93 -11.33 8.38
CA ASN A 33 1.05 -11.86 9.42
C ASN A 33 1.68 -11.58 10.78
N GLU A 34 1.04 -10.73 11.57
CA GLU A 34 1.56 -10.22 12.84
C GLU A 34 0.49 -10.37 13.94
N ASN A 35 0.92 -10.63 15.17
CA ASN A 35 0.03 -10.54 16.32
C ASN A 35 -0.14 -9.08 16.74
N VAL A 36 -1.31 -8.52 16.47
CA VAL A 36 -1.65 -7.12 16.77
C VAL A 36 -2.30 -6.93 18.14
N SER A 37 -2.36 -7.98 18.97
CA SER A 37 -2.92 -7.90 20.31
C SER A 37 -1.92 -7.30 21.28
N ASP A 38 -2.38 -6.31 22.05
CA ASP A 38 -1.69 -5.78 23.23
C ASP A 38 -2.12 -6.51 24.53
N THR A 39 -2.94 -7.55 24.40
CA THR A 39 -3.44 -8.38 25.53
C THR A 39 -2.87 -9.79 25.48
N GLY A 40 -3.12 -10.59 26.52
CA GLY A 40 -2.74 -12.00 26.56
C GLY A 40 -3.52 -12.92 25.61
N ILE A 41 -4.44 -12.38 24.80
CA ILE A 41 -5.20 -13.13 23.79
C ILE A 41 -4.60 -12.82 22.43
N GLU A 42 -4.06 -13.81 21.73
CA GLU A 42 -3.44 -13.59 20.43
C GLU A 42 -4.45 -13.14 19.37
N ARG A 43 -4.05 -12.14 18.57
CA ARG A 43 -4.84 -11.66 17.44
C ARG A 43 -3.95 -11.52 16.21
N TRP A 44 -3.91 -12.57 15.42
CA TRP A 44 -3.14 -12.65 14.18
C TRP A 44 -3.85 -11.92 13.05
N MET A 45 -3.12 -11.07 12.32
CA MET A 45 -3.64 -10.28 11.23
C MET A 45 -2.60 -10.06 10.14
N GLU A 46 -3.02 -10.19 8.88
CA GLU A 46 -2.21 -9.79 7.74
C GLU A 46 -2.22 -8.27 7.57
N LEU A 47 -1.10 -7.64 7.89
CA LEU A 47 -0.87 -6.21 7.73
C LEU A 47 -0.12 -5.93 6.44
N ALA A 48 -0.68 -5.04 5.63
CA ALA A 48 -0.06 -4.48 4.44
C ALA A 48 0.74 -3.22 4.81
N TYR A 49 2.05 -3.27 4.58
CA TYR A 49 2.96 -2.13 4.74
C TYR A 49 3.01 -1.34 3.44
N ILE A 50 2.50 -0.11 3.45
CA ILE A 50 2.39 0.75 2.27
C ILE A 50 3.28 1.97 2.45
N ARG A 51 4.11 2.25 1.43
CA ARG A 51 4.91 3.48 1.36
C ARG A 51 4.14 4.57 0.61
N GLY A 52 3.74 5.61 1.31
CA GLY A 52 3.03 6.76 0.74
C GLY A 52 3.94 7.70 -0.07
N ALA A 53 3.34 8.67 -0.75
CA ALA A 53 4.04 9.61 -1.64
C ALA A 53 5.11 10.47 -0.94
N CYS A 54 4.95 10.76 0.36
CA CYS A 54 5.93 11.48 1.16
C CYS A 54 7.10 10.59 1.65
N GLY A 55 7.13 9.32 1.25
CA GLY A 55 8.13 8.34 1.67
C GLY A 55 7.86 7.69 3.03
N ARG A 56 6.83 8.14 3.77
CA ARG A 56 6.39 7.57 5.04
C ARG A 56 5.62 6.27 4.83
N GLU A 57 5.88 5.30 5.69
CA GLU A 57 5.15 4.04 5.72
C GLU A 57 3.97 4.09 6.68
N PHE A 58 2.91 3.39 6.30
CA PHE A 58 1.74 3.15 7.12
C PHE A 58 1.24 1.72 6.89
N THR A 59 0.46 1.20 7.84
CA THR A 59 -0.12 -0.15 7.76
C THR A 59 -1.64 -0.10 7.63
N THR A 60 -2.19 -1.07 6.92
CA THR A 60 -3.63 -1.34 6.85
C THR A 60 -3.86 -2.85 6.79
N ALA A 61 -5.09 -3.30 6.95
CA ALA A 61 -5.45 -4.70 6.74
C ALA A 61 -5.19 -5.08 5.28
N ALA A 62 -4.56 -6.23 5.00
CA ALA A 62 -4.36 -6.69 3.63
C ALA A 62 -5.65 -6.73 2.78
N PRO A 63 -6.83 -7.10 3.33
CA PRO A 63 -8.10 -7.02 2.60
C PRO A 63 -8.56 -5.62 2.18
N ASN A 64 -8.00 -4.56 2.78
CA ASN A 64 -8.31 -3.17 2.40
C ASN A 64 -7.49 -2.70 1.19
N VAL A 65 -6.55 -3.51 0.71
CA VAL A 65 -5.61 -3.12 -0.34
C VAL A 65 -6.16 -3.47 -1.71
N GLU A 66 -6.43 -2.45 -2.51
CA GLU A 66 -6.81 -2.58 -3.90
C GLU A 66 -5.75 -2.00 -4.83
N PRO A 67 -5.68 -2.44 -6.11
CA PRO A 67 -4.86 -1.75 -7.11
C PRO A 67 -5.26 -0.27 -7.18
N ALA A 68 -4.29 0.63 -7.15
CA ALA A 68 -4.58 2.03 -7.45
C ALA A 68 -4.91 2.13 -8.95
N PRO A 69 -5.92 2.94 -9.34
CA PRO A 69 -6.18 3.18 -10.75
C PRO A 69 -4.92 3.76 -11.40
N ASP A 70 -4.54 3.23 -12.56
CA ASP A 70 -3.51 3.86 -13.39
C ASP A 70 -3.96 5.29 -13.67
N GLN A 71 -3.22 6.28 -13.16
CA GLN A 71 -3.36 7.62 -13.69
C GLN A 71 -2.91 7.55 -15.15
N PRO A 72 -3.77 7.83 -16.15
CA PRO A 72 -3.26 8.09 -17.48
C PRO A 72 -2.26 9.24 -17.33
N LYS A 73 -1.04 9.03 -17.84
CA LYS A 73 -0.01 10.08 -17.92
C LYS A 73 -0.70 11.36 -18.35
N THR A 74 -0.86 12.29 -17.42
CA THR A 74 -1.54 13.56 -17.69
C THR A 74 -0.89 14.15 -18.92
N ALA A 75 -1.72 14.61 -19.85
CA ALA A 75 -1.37 15.19 -21.15
C ALA A 75 -0.50 16.45 -21.01
N ALA A 76 0.72 16.31 -20.51
CA ALA A 76 1.79 17.30 -20.54
C ALA A 76 2.49 17.18 -21.91
N GLY A 77 1.80 17.66 -22.94
CA GLY A 77 2.30 17.60 -24.31
C GLY A 77 1.43 18.36 -25.31
N ARG A 78 0.79 19.46 -24.90
CA ARG A 78 0.16 20.41 -25.84
C ARG A 78 0.44 21.84 -25.43
N ARG A 79 1.72 22.17 -25.31
CA ARG A 79 2.22 23.53 -25.55
C ARG A 79 3.17 23.44 -26.75
N ASP A 80 3.06 24.44 -27.61
CA ASP A 80 3.82 24.69 -28.83
C ASP A 80 3.43 23.91 -30.09
N GLN A 81 2.34 24.37 -30.72
CA GLN A 81 2.40 24.79 -32.13
C GLN A 81 1.68 26.13 -32.28
N ARG A 82 2.35 27.20 -31.81
CA ARG A 82 2.30 28.51 -32.47
C ARG A 82 3.43 28.53 -33.49
N SER A 83 3.22 29.22 -34.62
CA SER A 83 4.06 29.28 -35.85
C SER A 83 3.58 28.26 -36.90
N ALA A 84 3.20 28.61 -38.11
CA ALA A 84 3.30 29.85 -38.88
C ALA A 84 2.12 29.96 -39.87
#